data_AF-A0A7C3LZA5-F1
#
_entry.id   AF-A0A7C3LZA5-F1
#
_cell.length_a   1.000
_cell.length_b   1.000
_cell.length_c   1.000
_cell.angle_alpha   90.00
_cell.angle_beta   90.00
_cell.angle_gamma   90.00
#
_symmetry.space_group_name_H-M   'P 1'
#
loop_
_entity.id
_entity.type
_entity.pdbx_description
1 polymer ?
#
loop_
_entity_poly.entity_id
_entity_poly.type
_entity_poly.pdbx_seq_one_letter_code
_entity_poly.pdbx_strand_id
1 'polypeptide(L)' 'MKEEYLNSIIKQFEYYKSVGDKTFSQLEGKDLFWQYNEESNSIAIIVNHLRGNMLSRWTNLLTEDG' A
#
# COMPACT_ATOMS: atom_id res chain seq x y z
N MET A 1 15.90 -9.65 -21.42
CA MET A 1 16.27 -9.53 -19.99
C MET A 1 15.77 -8.25 -19.31
N LYS A 2 16.25 -7.04 -19.64
CA LYS A 2 15.83 -5.80 -18.92
C LYS A 2 14.34 -5.48 -19.08
N GLU A 3 13.82 -5.56 -20.29
CA GLU A 3 12.39 -5.32 -20.58
C GLU A 3 11.49 -6.40 -19.99
N GLU A 4 11.91 -7.66 -20.06
CA GLU A 4 11.19 -8.79 -19.44
C GLU A 4 11.10 -8.64 -17.92
N TYR A 5 12.21 -8.23 -17.29
CA TYR A 5 12.24 -7.98 -15.85
C TYR A 5 11.31 -6.82 -15.47
N LEU A 6 11.38 -5.69 -16.19
CA LEU A 6 10.51 -4.55 -15.93
C LEU A 6 9.03 -4.91 -16.07
N ASN A 7 8.68 -5.63 -17.14
CA ASN A 7 7.31 -6.11 -17.36
C ASN A 7 6.85 -7.07 -16.25
N SER A 8 7.74 -7.93 -15.75
CA SER A 8 7.44 -8.83 -14.62
C SER A 8 7.12 -8.06 -13.34
N ILE A 9 7.95 -7.06 -13.00
CA ILE A 9 7.76 -6.23 -11.81
C ILE A 9 6.47 -5.41 -11.89
N ILE A 10 6.14 -4.84 -13.07
CA ILE A 10 4.88 -4.12 -13.27
C ILE A 10 3.69 -5.04 -13.02
N LYS A 11 3.67 -6.23 -13.63
CA LYS A 11 2.59 -7.21 -13.43
C LYS A 11 2.44 -7.63 -11.96
N GLN A 12 3.56 -7.81 -11.25
CA GLN A 12 3.53 -8.15 -9.83
C GLN A 12 2.95 -7.00 -8.99
N PHE A 13 3.32 -5.75 -9.30
CA PHE A 13 2.76 -4.57 -8.64
C PHE A 13 1.24 -4.45 -8.87
N GLU A 14 0.79 -4.62 -10.12
CA GLU A 14 -0.63 -4.64 -10.48
C GLU A 14 -1.40 -5.77 -9.77
N TYR A 15 -0.79 -6.96 -9.68
CA TYR A 15 -1.38 -8.08 -8.96
C TYR A 15 -1.62 -7.74 -7.48
N TYR A 16 -0.64 -7.19 -6.78
CA TYR A 16 -0.81 -6.80 -5.38
C TYR A 16 -1.83 -5.69 -5.19
N LYS A 17 -1.87 -4.70 -6.11
CA LYS A 17 -2.94 -3.70 -6.13
C LYS A 17 -4.31 -4.37 -6.24
N SER A 18 -4.45 -5.35 -7.13
CA SER A 18 -5.73 -6.07 -7.32
C SER A 18 -6.18 -6.83 -6.07
N VAL A 19 -5.23 -7.35 -5.27
CA VAL A 19 -5.53 -7.98 -3.98
C VAL A 19 -6.07 -6.92 -3.01
N GLY A 20 -5.40 -5.77 -2.90
CA GLY A 20 -5.86 -4.65 -2.07
C GLY A 20 -7.27 -4.17 -2.47
N ASP A 21 -7.51 -3.95 -3.76
CA ASP A 21 -8.83 -3.53 -4.27
C ASP A 21 -9.93 -4.54 -3.90
N LYS A 22 -9.67 -5.84 -4.05
CA LYS A 22 -10.59 -6.90 -3.64
C LYS A 22 -10.82 -6.93 -2.13
N THR A 23 -9.80 -6.68 -1.32
CA THR A 23 -9.96 -6.54 0.13
C THR A 23 -10.90 -5.38 0.46
N PHE A 24 -10.69 -4.19 -0.11
CA PHE A 24 -11.57 -3.04 0.14
C PHE A 24 -13.00 -3.25 -0.34
N SER A 25 -13.22 -3.99 -1.43
CA SER A 25 -14.58 -4.31 -1.90
C SER A 25 -15.42 -5.17 -0.95
N GLN A 26 -14.76 -5.83 0.02
CA GLN A 26 -15.42 -6.67 1.02
C GLN A 26 -15.75 -5.92 2.32
N LEU A 27 -15.33 -4.65 2.46
CA LEU A 27 -15.43 -3.88 3.70
C LEU A 27 -16.51 -2.81 3.61
N GLU A 28 -17.18 -2.55 4.73
CA GLU A 28 -17.99 -1.36 4.92
C GLU A 28 -17.14 -0.23 5.52
N GLY A 29 -17.64 1.02 5.44
CA GLY A 29 -16.90 2.18 5.94
C GLY A 29 -16.51 2.08 7.42
N LYS A 30 -17.35 1.48 8.27
CA LYS A 30 -17.07 1.26 9.70
C LYS A 30 -15.89 0.31 9.94
N ASP A 31 -15.67 -0.66 9.05
CA ASP A 31 -14.63 -1.68 9.21
C ASP A 31 -13.24 -1.06 9.00
N LEU A 32 -13.16 0.00 8.20
CA LEU A 32 -11.92 0.77 7.99
C LEU A 32 -11.40 1.42 9.26
N PHE A 33 -12.31 1.82 10.15
CA PHE A 33 -12.00 2.53 11.39
C PHE A 33 -12.03 1.62 12.63
N TRP A 34 -12.40 0.34 12.48
CA TRP A 34 -12.40 -0.61 13.59
C TRP A 34 -10.99 -0.84 14.13
N GLN A 35 -10.90 -0.99 15.45
CA GLN A 35 -9.68 -1.29 16.19
C GLN A 35 -9.98 -2.40 17.21
N TYR A 36 -9.05 -3.35 17.36
CA TYR A 36 -9.20 -4.42 18.34
C TYR A 36 -9.05 -3.91 19.79
N ASN A 37 -8.08 -3.03 20.03
CA ASN A 37 -7.81 -2.37 21.30
C ASN A 37 -7.08 -1.02 21.07
N GLU A 38 -6.85 -0.26 22.14
CA GLU A 38 -6.21 1.07 22.09
C GLU A 38 -4.76 1.07 21.57
N GLU A 39 -4.09 -0.08 21.62
CA GLU A 39 -2.72 -0.25 21.13
C GLU A 39 -2.66 -0.68 19.65
N SER A 40 -3.83 -0.96 19.04
CA SER A 40 -3.94 -1.46 17.66
C SER A 40 -4.32 -0.36 16.68
N ASN A 41 -3.62 -0.32 15.55
CA ASN A 41 -4.01 0.56 14.44
C ASN A 41 -5.18 -0.03 13.66
N SER A 42 -6.09 0.85 13.19
CA SER A 42 -7.14 0.47 12.24
C SER A 42 -6.58 0.32 10.82
N ILE A 43 -7.36 -0.27 9.93
CA ILE A 43 -7.03 -0.38 8.50
C ILE A 43 -6.73 1.01 7.92
N ALA A 44 -7.57 2.00 8.21
CA ALA A 44 -7.39 3.38 7.74
C ALA A 44 -6.05 3.97 8.18
N ILE A 45 -5.67 3.75 9.44
CA ILE A 45 -4.39 4.24 9.98
C ILE A 45 -3.22 3.55 9.27
N ILE A 46 -3.24 2.23 9.16
CA ILE A 46 -2.17 1.46 8.51
C ILE A 46 -1.97 1.93 7.07
N VAL A 47 -3.06 2.02 6.30
CA VAL A 47 -3.02 2.42 4.88
C VAL A 47 -2.50 3.85 4.73
N ASN A 48 -2.91 4.77 5.59
CA ASN A 48 -2.44 6.15 5.56
C ASN A 48 -0.92 6.24 5.83
N HIS A 49 -0.43 5.49 6.83
CA HIS A 49 1.01 5.43 7.13
C HIS A 49 1.81 4.81 5.98
N LEU A 50 1.35 3.68 5.43
CA LEU A 50 2.02 3.03 4.31
C LEU A 50 2.07 3.93 3.07
N ARG A 51 0.95 4.60 2.74
CA ARG A 51 0.91 5.57 1.63
C ARG A 51 1.93 6.69 1.85
N GLY A 52 1.99 7.27 3.04
CA GLY A 52 2.96 8.33 3.38
C GLY A 52 4.40 7.84 3.21
N ASN A 53 4.73 6.71 3.82
CA ASN A 53 6.06 6.10 3.75
C ASN A 53 6.50 5.76 2.32
N MET A 54 5.57 5.25 1.51
CA MET A 54 5.83 4.95 0.10
C MET A 54 5.92 6.22 -0.76
N LEU A 55 5.19 7.28 -0.44
CA LEU A 55 5.36 8.51 -1.18
C LEU A 55 6.72 9.15 -0.86
N SER A 56 7.10 9.17 0.42
CA SER A 56 8.37 9.75 0.87
C SER A 56 9.57 9.07 0.22
N ARG A 57 9.68 7.74 0.36
CA ARG A 57 10.81 6.95 -0.17
C ARG A 57 10.98 6.99 -1.69
N TRP A 58 9.91 7.28 -2.43
CA TRP A 58 9.96 7.36 -3.90
C TRP A 58 9.98 8.80 -4.42
N THR A 59 9.92 9.80 -3.55
CA THR A 59 10.15 11.21 -3.89
C THR A 59 11.64 11.48 -3.81
N ASN A 60 12.22 12.11 -4.84
CA ASN A 60 13.65 12.45 -4.88
C ASN A 60 14.57 11.25 -4.54
N LEU A 61 14.19 10.04 -4.99
CA LEU A 61 14.74 8.73 -4.61
C LEU A 61 16.28 8.63 -4.58
N LEU A 62 16.97 9.39 -5.44
CA LEU A 62 18.43 9.33 -5.56
C LEU A 62 19.16 10.39 -4.72
N THR A 63 18.43 11.34 -4.12
CA THR A 63 18.98 12.50 -3.43
C THR A 63 18.43 12.71 -2.02
N GLU A 64 17.32 12.08 -1.66
CA GLU A 64 16.70 12.17 -0.35
C GLU A 64 16.39 10.75 0.18
N ASP A 65 16.46 10.56 1.50
CA ASP A 65 16.25 9.25 2.16
C ASP A 65 14.75 8.91 2.33
N GLY A 66 13.86 9.85 2.00
CA GLY A 66 12.41 9.67 2.13
C GLY A 66 11.92 9.60 3.57
#